data_AF-A0A9D5S9A8-F1
#
_entry.id   AF-A0A9D5S9A8-F1
#
_cell.length_a   1.000
_cell.length_b   1.000
_cell.length_c   1.000
_cell.angle_alpha   90.00
_cell.angle_beta   90.00
_cell.angle_gamma   90.00
#
_symmetry.space_group_name_H-M   'P 1'
#
loop_
_entity.id
_entity.type
_entity.pdbx_description
1 polymer ?
#
loop_
_entity_poly.entity_id
_entity_poly.type
_entity_poly.pdbx_seq_one_letter_code
_entity_poly.pdbx_strand_id
1 'polypeptide(L)'
;MRFIRNTIKWIVVAFFASTILSVVALRFFPVYFTPLMFIRCYQQLQEGKDLKLAHHWVPLERISPNLPKAVMASEDANFLKHHGFDYKAIEHAAKRNREHPKKRKLGASTISQQTAKNVFLWPGRSWVRKGFEVYFTTLIELMWTKQRIMEVYLNSIEMGEGIYGAEAVAEEHFNTEAVNLSKAQCALIAATLPNPRVFSSKRPSAYMLKRQSRILREMSFVPAFPQ
;
A
#
# COMPACT_ATOMS: atom_id res chain seq x y z
N MET A 1 -39.68 -3.50 -19.84
CA MET A 1 -39.18 -2.86 -18.58
C MET A 1 -38.87 -3.86 -17.46
N ARG A 2 -39.72 -4.86 -17.15
CA ARG A 2 -39.44 -5.86 -16.08
C ARG A 2 -38.16 -6.69 -16.32
N PHE A 3 -37.91 -7.10 -17.56
CA PHE A 3 -36.70 -7.85 -17.93
C PHE A 3 -35.41 -7.05 -17.65
N ILE A 4 -35.33 -5.81 -18.16
CA ILE A 4 -34.18 -4.91 -17.93
C ILE A 4 -33.93 -4.67 -16.44
N ARG A 5 -35.00 -4.44 -15.66
CA ARG A 5 -34.89 -4.25 -14.20
C ARG A 5 -34.34 -5.49 -13.49
N ASN A 6 -34.78 -6.68 -13.88
CA ASN A 6 -34.29 -7.93 -13.31
C ASN A 6 -32.83 -8.20 -13.69
N THR A 7 -32.43 -7.91 -14.93
CA THR A 7 -31.03 -8.02 -15.37
C THR A 7 -30.13 -7.08 -14.59
N ILE A 8 -30.50 -5.80 -14.45
CA ILE A 8 -29.74 -4.82 -13.66
C ILE A 8 -29.63 -5.27 -12.20
N LYS A 9 -30.72 -5.77 -11.59
CA LYS A 9 -30.70 -6.30 -10.22
C LYS A 9 -29.67 -7.42 -10.08
N TRP A 10 -29.66 -8.38 -10.99
CA TRP A 10 -28.72 -9.51 -10.93
C TRP A 10 -27.27 -9.08 -11.19
N ILE A 11 -27.03 -8.12 -12.08
CA ILE A 11 -25.68 -7.54 -12.28
C ILE A 11 -25.18 -6.89 -11.00
N VAL A 12 -26.01 -6.08 -10.33
CA VAL A 12 -25.65 -5.42 -9.07
C VAL A 12 -25.37 -6.47 -7.98
N VAL A 13 -26.24 -7.46 -7.83
CA VAL A 13 -26.05 -8.56 -6.87
C VAL A 13 -24.76 -9.32 -7.16
N ALA A 14 -24.50 -9.68 -8.42
CA ALA A 14 -23.29 -10.38 -8.83
C ALA A 14 -22.04 -9.54 -8.56
N PHE A 15 -22.06 -8.23 -8.82
CA PHE A 15 -20.95 -7.32 -8.51
C PHE A 15 -20.63 -7.30 -7.00
N PHE A 16 -21.62 -7.08 -6.14
CA PHE A 16 -21.38 -7.07 -4.69
C PHE A 16 -20.99 -8.45 -4.15
N ALA A 17 -21.65 -9.53 -4.61
CA ALA A 17 -21.32 -10.88 -4.19
C ALA A 17 -19.90 -11.28 -4.57
N SER A 18 -19.47 -11.00 -5.81
CA SER A 18 -18.12 -11.31 -6.29
C SER A 18 -17.04 -10.50 -5.59
N THR A 19 -17.27 -9.20 -5.33
CA THR A 19 -16.29 -8.34 -4.63
C THR A 19 -16.18 -8.66 -3.14
N ILE A 20 -17.29 -8.98 -2.47
CA ILE A 20 -17.27 -9.48 -1.09
C ILE A 20 -16.54 -10.83 -1.03
N LEU A 21 -16.88 -11.75 -1.93
CA LEU A 21 -16.24 -13.08 -1.99
C LEU A 21 -14.74 -12.96 -2.23
N SER A 22 -14.29 -12.05 -3.12
CA SER A 22 -12.87 -11.85 -3.38
C SER A 22 -12.14 -11.28 -2.17
N VAL A 23 -12.73 -10.32 -1.44
CA VAL A 23 -12.15 -9.82 -0.18
C VAL A 23 -12.06 -10.93 0.87
N VAL A 24 -13.11 -11.75 1.02
CA VAL A 24 -13.08 -12.88 1.95
C VAL A 24 -12.03 -13.91 1.54
N ALA A 25 -11.89 -14.25 0.26
CA ALA A 25 -10.87 -15.17 -0.22
C ALA A 25 -9.46 -14.65 0.06
N LEU A 26 -9.18 -13.40 -0.29
CA LEU A 26 -7.88 -12.75 -0.06
C LEU A 26 -7.60 -12.47 1.43
N ARG A 27 -8.53 -12.76 2.34
CA ARG A 27 -8.22 -12.85 3.78
C ARG A 27 -7.29 -14.03 4.08
N PHE A 28 -7.43 -15.14 3.35
CA PHE A 28 -6.80 -16.42 3.67
C PHE A 28 -5.73 -16.84 2.67
N PHE A 29 -5.78 -16.36 1.42
CA PHE A 29 -4.86 -16.76 0.36
C PHE A 29 -3.84 -15.67 0.03
N PRO A 30 -2.57 -16.01 -0.27
CA PRO A 30 -1.57 -15.06 -0.76
C PRO A 30 -2.05 -14.26 -1.98
N VAL A 31 -1.66 -12.98 -2.05
CA VAL A 31 -1.97 -12.11 -3.19
C VAL A 31 -0.79 -12.12 -4.17
N TYR A 32 -0.76 -13.09 -5.08
CA TYR A 32 0.36 -13.23 -6.03
C TYR A 32 0.38 -12.15 -7.12
N PHE A 33 -0.81 -11.67 -7.50
CA PHE A 33 -0.96 -10.70 -8.57
C PHE A 33 -1.99 -9.65 -8.19
N THR A 34 -1.76 -8.42 -8.64
CA THR A 34 -2.69 -7.30 -8.45
C THR A 34 -2.96 -6.60 -9.78
N PRO A 35 -4.10 -5.91 -9.93
CA PRO A 35 -4.36 -5.08 -11.10
C PRO A 35 -3.25 -4.05 -11.34
N LEU A 36 -2.65 -3.51 -10.27
CA LEU A 36 -1.53 -2.58 -10.36
C LEU A 36 -0.34 -3.20 -11.11
N MET A 37 0.07 -4.42 -10.76
CA MET A 37 1.20 -5.11 -11.40
C MET A 37 0.98 -5.28 -12.91
N PHE A 38 -0.19 -5.77 -13.33
CA PHE A 38 -0.50 -5.94 -14.75
C PHE A 38 -0.50 -4.62 -15.52
N ILE A 39 -1.12 -3.59 -14.95
CA ILE A 39 -1.18 -2.27 -15.58
C ILE A 39 0.22 -1.66 -15.70
N ARG A 40 1.09 -1.91 -14.73
CA ARG A 40 2.49 -1.45 -14.74
C ARG A 40 3.33 -2.18 -15.79
N CYS A 41 3.18 -3.49 -15.95
CA CYS A 41 3.82 -4.24 -17.03
C CYS A 41 3.38 -3.70 -18.41
N TYR A 42 2.08 -3.41 -18.57
CA TYR A 42 1.59 -2.80 -19.80
C TYR A 42 2.18 -1.40 -20.05
N GLN A 43 2.32 -0.58 -19.00
CA GLN A 43 2.98 0.73 -19.10
C GLN A 43 4.44 0.62 -19.51
N GLN A 44 5.20 -0.35 -18.98
CA GLN A 44 6.58 -0.59 -19.37
C GLN A 44 6.70 -0.93 -20.87
N LEU A 45 5.81 -1.79 -21.38
CA LEU A 45 5.77 -2.12 -22.81
C LEU A 45 5.49 -0.91 -23.69
N GLN A 46 4.51 -0.08 -23.31
CA GLN A 46 4.17 1.13 -24.04
C GLN A 46 5.31 2.18 -24.01
N GLU A 47 6.06 2.23 -22.90
CA GLU A 47 7.23 3.10 -22.74
C GLU A 47 8.49 2.52 -23.44
N GLY A 48 8.41 1.33 -24.06
CA GLY A 48 9.56 0.67 -24.71
C GLY A 48 10.64 0.19 -23.75
N LYS A 49 10.28 -0.02 -22.47
CA LYS A 49 11.18 -0.50 -21.42
C LYS A 49 11.18 -2.02 -21.33
N ASP A 50 12.26 -2.57 -20.79
CA ASP A 50 12.31 -3.98 -20.43
C ASP A 50 11.22 -4.32 -19.41
N LEU A 51 10.55 -5.45 -19.64
CA LEU A 51 9.52 -5.97 -18.75
C LEU A 51 10.15 -6.38 -17.42
N LYS A 52 9.71 -5.74 -16.34
CA LYS A 52 10.15 -6.06 -14.98
C LYS A 52 8.97 -6.21 -14.03
N LEU A 53 8.85 -7.42 -13.48
CA LEU A 53 7.89 -7.79 -12.45
C LEU A 53 8.57 -8.70 -11.43
N ALA A 54 9.31 -8.11 -10.50
CA ALA A 54 9.87 -8.80 -9.36
C ALA A 54 8.87 -8.78 -8.21
N HIS A 55 8.37 -9.96 -7.84
CA HIS A 55 7.42 -10.13 -6.75
C HIS A 55 7.55 -11.55 -6.19
N HIS A 56 7.76 -11.64 -4.87
CA HIS A 56 7.73 -12.91 -4.15
C HIS A 56 6.96 -12.71 -2.85
N TRP A 57 5.92 -13.51 -2.66
CA TRP A 57 5.08 -13.43 -1.48
C TRP A 57 5.74 -14.17 -0.31
N VAL A 58 5.90 -13.48 0.82
CA VAL A 58 6.31 -14.08 2.09
C VAL A 58 5.31 -13.76 3.19
N PRO A 59 5.04 -14.69 4.12
CA PRO A 59 4.18 -14.42 5.26
C PRO A 59 4.82 -13.39 6.19
N LEU A 60 4.01 -12.66 6.96
CA LEU A 60 4.44 -11.52 7.76
C LEU A 60 5.55 -11.88 8.77
N GLU A 61 5.54 -13.10 9.29
CA GLU A 61 6.54 -13.62 10.23
C GLU A 61 7.91 -13.82 9.57
N ARG A 62 7.96 -13.89 8.23
CA ARG A 62 9.19 -13.91 7.43
C ARG A 62 9.60 -12.51 6.95
N ILE A 63 9.00 -11.46 7.49
CA ILE A 63 9.39 -10.08 7.25
C ILE A 63 9.97 -9.50 8.54
N SER A 64 11.07 -8.75 8.43
CA SER A 64 11.70 -8.08 9.56
C SER A 64 10.66 -7.26 10.35
N PRO A 65 10.57 -7.41 11.69
CA PRO A 65 9.60 -6.69 12.51
C PRO A 65 9.80 -5.17 12.46
N ASN A 66 10.96 -4.71 12.00
CA ASN A 66 11.24 -3.30 11.78
C ASN A 66 10.51 -2.72 10.56
N LEU A 67 10.15 -3.55 9.56
CA LEU A 67 9.53 -3.05 8.33
C LEU A 67 8.08 -2.58 8.55
N PRO A 68 7.17 -3.37 9.17
CA PRO A 68 5.85 -2.87 9.57
C PRO A 68 5.94 -1.57 10.38
N LYS A 69 6.88 -1.51 11.33
CA LYS A 69 7.08 -0.36 12.19
C LYS A 69 7.56 0.88 11.42
N ALA A 70 8.48 0.71 10.47
CA ALA A 70 8.97 1.78 9.62
C ALA A 70 7.88 2.33 8.69
N VAL A 71 7.06 1.43 8.12
CA VAL A 71 5.93 1.80 7.28
C VAL A 71 4.87 2.55 8.07
N MET A 72 4.48 2.06 9.26
CA MET A 72 3.57 2.78 10.14
C MET A 72 4.12 4.17 10.49
N ALA A 73 5.39 4.28 10.85
CA ALA A 73 6.00 5.58 11.15
C ALA A 73 5.96 6.56 9.97
N SER A 74 6.21 6.09 8.74
CA SER A 74 6.25 6.94 7.54
C SER A 74 4.87 7.27 6.97
N GLU A 75 3.97 6.28 6.92
CA GLU A 75 2.73 6.33 6.15
C GLU A 75 1.49 6.50 7.02
N ASP A 76 1.47 5.89 8.21
CA ASP A 76 0.25 5.75 9.02
C ASP A 76 0.56 5.41 10.50
N ALA A 77 0.91 6.43 11.28
CA ALA A 77 1.36 6.23 12.67
C ALA A 77 0.23 5.73 13.59
N ASN A 78 -1.02 5.91 13.18
CA ASN A 78 -2.21 5.48 13.93
C ASN A 78 -2.85 4.21 13.35
N PHE A 79 -2.15 3.47 12.48
CA PHE A 79 -2.68 2.30 11.77
C PHE A 79 -3.42 1.29 12.68
N LEU A 80 -2.86 1.02 13.86
CA LEU A 80 -3.45 0.08 14.84
C LEU A 80 -4.67 0.63 15.59
N LYS A 81 -4.93 1.94 15.52
CA LYS A 81 -5.96 2.63 16.32
C LYS A 81 -7.23 2.96 15.53
N HIS A 82 -7.15 3.07 14.21
CA HIS A 82 -8.29 3.41 13.36
C HIS A 82 -8.83 2.19 12.59
N HIS A 83 -10.00 2.33 11.98
CA HIS A 83 -10.64 1.31 11.14
C HIS A 83 -10.67 1.75 9.68
N GLY A 84 -9.49 1.80 9.05
CA GLY A 84 -9.33 2.19 7.64
C GLY A 84 -9.15 3.67 7.35
N PHE A 85 -9.63 4.57 8.22
CA PHE A 85 -9.55 6.01 7.98
C PHE A 85 -9.06 6.74 9.23
N ASP A 86 -7.96 7.49 9.09
CA ASP A 86 -7.52 8.43 10.13
C ASP A 86 -8.16 9.80 9.90
N TYR A 87 -9.31 10.02 10.54
CA TYR A 87 -10.06 11.28 10.45
C TYR A 87 -9.25 12.49 10.93
N LYS A 88 -8.38 12.32 11.94
CA LYS A 88 -7.52 13.40 12.43
C LYS A 88 -6.46 13.77 11.40
N ALA A 89 -5.86 12.77 10.75
CA ALA A 89 -4.92 12.99 9.66
C ALA A 89 -5.60 13.66 8.44
N ILE A 90 -6.83 13.25 8.11
CA ILE A 90 -7.63 13.86 7.03
C ILE A 90 -7.94 15.33 7.34
N GLU A 91 -8.41 15.63 8.55
CA GLU A 91 -8.71 17.00 8.98
C GLU A 91 -7.46 17.88 8.96
N HIS A 92 -6.36 17.39 9.54
CA HIS A 92 -5.07 18.09 9.53
C HIS A 92 -4.56 18.34 8.10
N ALA A 93 -4.66 17.34 7.22
CA ALA A 93 -4.31 17.49 5.81
C ALA A 93 -5.19 18.53 5.12
N ALA A 94 -6.50 18.52 5.36
CA ALA A 94 -7.44 19.48 4.79
C ALA A 94 -7.15 20.91 5.24
N LYS A 95 -6.94 21.12 6.55
CA LYS A 95 -6.58 22.42 7.14
C LYS A 95 -5.29 22.95 6.53
N ARG A 96 -4.23 22.15 6.53
CA ARG A 96 -2.92 22.55 5.96
C ARG A 96 -3.02 22.89 4.47
N ASN A 97 -3.78 22.10 3.70
CA ASN A 97 -3.94 22.32 2.26
C ASN A 97 -4.73 23.59 1.96
N ARG A 98 -5.66 24.00 2.85
CA ARG A 98 -6.41 25.24 2.77
C ARG A 98 -5.56 26.46 3.16
N GLU A 99 -4.79 26.36 4.24
CA GLU A 99 -3.92 27.43 4.74
C GLU A 99 -2.70 27.66 3.83
N HIS A 100 -2.26 26.63 3.12
CA HIS A 100 -1.08 26.68 2.25
C HIS A 100 -1.38 26.15 0.84
N PRO A 101 -2.24 26.83 0.06
CA PRO A 101 -2.70 26.35 -1.24
C PRO A 101 -1.58 26.26 -2.29
N LYS A 102 -0.52 27.05 -2.14
CA LYS A 102 0.67 27.05 -3.00
C LYS A 102 1.68 25.93 -2.68
N LYS A 103 1.57 25.27 -1.53
CA LYS A 103 2.46 24.17 -1.14
C LYS A 103 1.95 22.83 -1.68
N ARG A 104 2.85 21.85 -1.76
CA ARG A 104 2.47 20.47 -2.10
C ARG A 104 1.41 19.94 -1.12
N LYS A 105 0.29 19.44 -1.67
CA LYS A 105 -0.82 18.90 -0.88
C LYS A 105 -0.36 17.76 0.03
N LEU A 106 -0.87 17.74 1.27
CA LEU A 106 -0.72 16.61 2.20
C LEU A 106 -1.65 15.50 1.76
N GLY A 107 -1.12 14.29 1.67
CA GLY A 107 -1.95 13.09 1.68
C GLY A 107 -2.31 12.69 3.10
N ALA A 108 -3.44 12.01 3.25
CA ALA A 108 -3.88 11.38 4.50
C ALA A 108 -4.39 9.95 4.24
N SER A 109 -3.85 9.30 3.20
CA SER A 109 -4.22 7.92 2.87
C SER A 109 -3.57 6.96 3.86
N THR A 110 -4.39 6.15 4.52
CA THR A 110 -3.94 5.11 5.47
C THR A 110 -3.33 3.92 4.74
N ILE A 111 -2.63 3.04 5.47
CA ILE A 111 -2.12 1.78 4.93
C ILE A 111 -3.26 0.93 4.34
N SER A 112 -4.42 0.90 4.99
CA SER A 112 -5.60 0.17 4.51
C SER A 112 -6.13 0.73 3.20
N GLN A 113 -6.22 2.06 3.07
CA GLN A 113 -6.59 2.69 1.79
C GLN A 113 -5.59 2.38 0.68
N GLN A 114 -4.30 2.42 1.00
CA GLN A 114 -3.26 2.08 0.04
C GLN A 114 -3.30 0.60 -0.38
N THR A 115 -3.62 -0.29 0.55
CA THR A 115 -3.83 -1.73 0.30
C THR A 115 -5.01 -1.94 -0.62
N ALA A 116 -6.17 -1.37 -0.30
CA ALA A 116 -7.37 -1.45 -1.12
C ALA A 116 -7.13 -0.95 -2.56
N LYS A 117 -6.43 0.18 -2.66
CA LYS A 117 -6.03 0.80 -3.92
C LYS A 117 -5.14 -0.09 -4.78
N ASN A 118 -4.17 -0.77 -4.19
CA ASN A 118 -3.19 -1.54 -4.94
C ASN A 118 -3.73 -2.94 -5.30
N VAL A 119 -4.52 -3.56 -4.42
CA VAL A 119 -4.99 -4.94 -4.57
C VAL A 119 -6.25 -5.04 -5.43
N PHE A 120 -7.19 -4.10 -5.31
CA PHE A 120 -8.50 -4.22 -5.95
C PHE A 120 -8.75 -3.22 -7.08
N LEU A 121 -7.95 -2.15 -7.17
CA LEU A 121 -8.21 -1.02 -8.06
C LEU A 121 -7.08 -0.78 -9.06
N TRP A 122 -7.35 0.11 -10.00
CA TRP A 122 -6.42 0.56 -11.04
C TRP A 122 -5.78 1.91 -10.67
N PRO A 123 -4.56 2.25 -11.15
CA PRO A 123 -3.94 3.56 -10.98
C PRO A 123 -4.70 4.70 -11.72
N GLY A 124 -4.55 5.97 -11.29
CA GLY A 124 -5.43 7.09 -11.69
C GLY A 124 -5.96 7.97 -10.55
N ARG A 125 -6.74 9.00 -10.87
CA ARG A 125 -7.35 9.93 -9.90
C ARG A 125 -8.75 10.31 -10.36
N SER A 126 -9.79 9.79 -9.71
CA SER A 126 -11.17 10.20 -9.94
C SER A 126 -12.01 10.01 -8.68
N TRP A 127 -13.08 10.79 -8.54
CA TRP A 127 -14.01 10.68 -7.41
C TRP A 127 -14.72 9.32 -7.37
N VAL A 128 -15.09 8.78 -8.54
CA VAL A 128 -15.66 7.43 -8.65
C VAL A 128 -14.69 6.37 -8.12
N ARG A 129 -13.42 6.42 -8.54
CA ARG A 129 -12.40 5.51 -8.02
C ARG A 129 -12.20 5.70 -6.51
N LYS A 130 -12.20 6.94 -6.02
CA LYS A 130 -12.09 7.20 -4.58
C LYS A 130 -13.27 6.61 -3.81
N GLY A 131 -14.47 6.59 -4.38
CA GLY A 131 -15.63 5.88 -3.84
C GLY A 131 -15.39 4.37 -3.72
N PHE A 132 -14.85 3.72 -4.76
CA PHE A 132 -14.45 2.31 -4.68
C PHE A 132 -13.32 2.07 -3.67
N GLU A 133 -12.37 2.99 -3.55
CA GLU A 133 -11.31 2.90 -2.53
C GLU A 133 -11.91 2.89 -1.13
N VAL A 134 -12.89 3.76 -0.86
CA VAL A 134 -13.61 3.77 0.42
C VAL A 134 -14.35 2.45 0.63
N TYR A 135 -15.09 1.97 -0.38
CA TYR A 135 -15.82 0.69 -0.31
C TYR A 135 -14.90 -0.49 0.04
N PHE A 136 -13.82 -0.70 -0.71
CA PHE A 136 -12.88 -1.79 -0.44
C PHE A 136 -12.12 -1.61 0.87
N THR A 137 -11.75 -0.37 1.24
CA THR A 137 -11.12 -0.09 2.55
C THR A 137 -12.01 -0.53 3.70
N THR A 138 -13.31 -0.22 3.62
CA THR A 138 -14.28 -0.66 4.63
C THR A 138 -14.40 -2.18 4.66
N LEU A 139 -14.48 -2.84 3.51
CA LEU A 139 -14.55 -4.31 3.47
C LEU A 139 -13.32 -4.97 4.09
N ILE A 140 -12.09 -4.55 3.73
CA ILE A 140 -10.88 -5.14 4.29
C ILE A 140 -10.76 -4.88 5.79
N GLU A 141 -11.18 -3.72 6.30
CA GLU A 141 -11.10 -3.42 7.74
C GLU A 141 -12.17 -4.15 8.57
N LEU A 142 -13.31 -4.48 7.95
CA LEU A 142 -14.32 -5.33 8.58
C LEU A 142 -13.91 -6.82 8.56
N MET A 143 -13.24 -7.25 7.50
CA MET A 143 -13.01 -8.67 7.24
C MET A 143 -11.59 -9.13 7.52
N TRP A 144 -10.58 -8.27 7.57
CA TRP A 144 -9.17 -8.65 7.77
C TRP A 144 -8.65 -8.11 9.09
N THR A 145 -7.76 -8.86 9.73
CA THR A 145 -7.01 -8.37 10.90
C THR A 145 -5.97 -7.33 10.46
N LYS A 146 -5.49 -6.50 11.40
CA LYS A 146 -4.42 -5.53 11.11
C LYS A 146 -3.14 -6.20 10.61
N GLN A 147 -2.82 -7.38 11.13
CA GLN A 147 -1.71 -8.22 10.68
C GLN A 147 -1.88 -8.60 9.21
N ARG A 148 -3.07 -9.10 8.83
CA ARG A 148 -3.34 -9.49 7.45
C ARG A 148 -3.31 -8.29 6.49
N ILE A 149 -3.84 -7.14 6.88
CA ILE A 149 -3.76 -5.91 6.09
C ILE A 149 -2.28 -5.52 5.87
N MET A 150 -1.47 -5.54 6.93
CA MET A 150 -0.04 -5.23 6.85
C MET A 150 0.72 -6.23 5.98
N GLU A 151 0.44 -7.52 6.10
CA GLU A 151 1.04 -8.57 5.29
C GLU A 151 0.76 -8.37 3.80
N VAL A 152 -0.52 -8.17 3.45
CA VAL A 152 -0.93 -7.92 2.06
C VAL A 152 -0.31 -6.62 1.55
N TYR A 153 -0.29 -5.57 2.37
CA TYR A 153 0.34 -4.30 2.03
C TYR A 153 1.82 -4.48 1.69
N LEU A 154 2.58 -5.13 2.60
CA LEU A 154 4.03 -5.28 2.48
C LEU A 154 4.44 -6.23 1.37
N ASN A 155 3.55 -7.09 0.88
CA ASN A 155 3.80 -7.91 -0.30
C ASN A 155 3.33 -7.24 -1.60
N SER A 156 2.29 -6.40 -1.56
CA SER A 156 1.67 -5.86 -2.79
C SER A 156 2.14 -4.45 -3.19
N ILE A 157 2.78 -3.71 -2.29
CA ILE A 157 3.19 -2.33 -2.58
C ILE A 157 4.42 -2.27 -3.50
N GLU A 158 4.38 -1.35 -4.47
CA GLU A 158 5.51 -1.03 -5.35
C GLU A 158 6.61 -0.31 -4.53
N MET A 159 7.78 -0.94 -4.40
CA MET A 159 8.94 -0.42 -3.64
C MET A 159 10.12 -0.01 -4.54
N GLY A 160 9.93 -0.12 -5.85
CA GLY A 160 10.83 0.29 -6.92
C GLY A 160 10.16 0.06 -8.27
N GLU A 161 10.72 0.57 -9.37
CA GLU A 161 10.15 0.32 -10.70
C GLU A 161 10.16 -1.19 -11.00
N GLY A 162 8.97 -1.78 -11.07
CA GLY A 162 8.78 -3.22 -11.29
C GLY A 162 9.10 -4.11 -10.08
N ILE A 163 9.32 -3.54 -8.89
CA ILE A 163 9.65 -4.28 -7.66
C ILE A 163 8.48 -4.16 -6.69
N TYR A 164 7.87 -5.28 -6.35
CA TYR A 164 6.71 -5.35 -5.47
C TYR A 164 7.01 -6.24 -4.28
N GLY A 165 6.74 -5.71 -3.10
CA GLY A 165 6.83 -6.46 -1.87
C GLY A 165 8.19 -6.43 -1.17
N ALA A 166 8.16 -6.84 0.09
CA ALA A 166 9.30 -6.80 1.00
C ALA A 166 10.45 -7.71 0.56
N GLU A 167 10.14 -8.93 0.09
CA GLU A 167 11.16 -9.89 -0.33
C GLU A 167 11.90 -9.40 -1.58
N ALA A 168 11.15 -9.01 -2.61
CA ALA A 168 11.74 -8.55 -3.87
C ALA A 168 12.65 -7.32 -3.66
N VAL A 169 12.25 -6.36 -2.80
CA VAL A 169 13.11 -5.21 -2.51
C VAL A 169 14.33 -5.59 -1.66
N ALA A 170 14.21 -6.57 -0.75
CA ALA A 170 15.31 -7.04 0.06
C ALA A 170 16.40 -7.67 -0.81
N GLU A 171 16.00 -8.55 -1.72
CA GLU A 171 16.91 -9.21 -2.66
C GLU A 171 17.56 -8.18 -3.59
N GLU A 172 16.75 -7.36 -4.29
CA GLU A 172 17.27 -6.52 -5.36
C GLU A 172 18.08 -5.31 -4.89
N HIS A 173 17.71 -4.72 -3.75
CA HIS A 173 18.34 -3.49 -3.26
C HIS A 173 19.42 -3.76 -2.21
N PHE A 174 19.33 -4.87 -1.48
CA PHE A 174 20.19 -5.14 -0.33
C PHE A 174 20.86 -6.51 -0.36
N ASN A 175 20.58 -7.36 -1.36
CA ASN A 175 21.10 -8.73 -1.46
C ASN A 175 20.87 -9.52 -0.17
N THR A 176 19.65 -9.46 0.37
CA THR A 176 19.26 -10.13 1.62
C THR A 176 17.80 -10.58 1.56
N GLU A 177 17.35 -11.33 2.55
CA GLU A 177 15.95 -11.76 2.69
C GLU A 177 15.14 -10.72 3.49
N ALA A 178 13.81 -10.64 3.31
CA ALA A 178 12.98 -9.66 4.02
C ALA A 178 13.08 -9.79 5.54
N VAL A 179 13.26 -11.00 6.06
CA VAL A 179 13.44 -11.28 7.50
C VAL A 179 14.73 -10.66 8.05
N ASN A 180 15.77 -10.55 7.22
CA ASN A 180 17.10 -10.10 7.60
C ASN A 180 17.31 -8.59 7.42
N LEU A 181 16.30 -7.87 6.94
CA LEU A 181 16.38 -6.41 6.80
C LEU A 181 16.66 -5.73 8.15
N SER A 182 17.75 -4.99 8.19
CA SER A 182 18.10 -4.12 9.31
C SER A 182 17.10 -2.98 9.48
N LYS A 183 17.00 -2.44 10.69
CA LYS A 183 16.16 -1.29 11.00
C LYS A 183 16.41 -0.09 10.06
N ALA A 184 17.67 0.15 9.69
CA ALA A 184 18.05 1.22 8.77
C ALA A 184 17.56 0.95 7.34
N GLN A 185 17.68 -0.28 6.84
CA GLN A 185 17.17 -0.68 5.53
C GLN A 185 15.64 -0.59 5.48
N CYS A 186 14.93 -1.04 6.53
CA CYS A 186 13.48 -0.89 6.64
C CYS A 186 13.03 0.57 6.58
N ALA A 187 13.71 1.47 7.32
CA ALA A 187 13.42 2.90 7.28
C ALA A 187 13.70 3.51 5.89
N LEU A 188 14.70 2.99 5.17
CA LEU A 188 15.03 3.46 3.83
C LEU A 188 14.01 2.97 2.78
N ILE A 189 13.54 1.73 2.89
CA ILE A 189 12.43 1.20 2.09
C ILE A 189 11.18 2.05 2.32
N ALA A 190 10.82 2.32 3.59
CA ALA A 190 9.68 3.18 3.92
C ALA A 190 9.83 4.61 3.35
N ALA A 191 11.06 5.15 3.28
CA ALA A 191 11.33 6.45 2.68
C ALA A 191 11.05 6.50 1.16
N THR A 192 11.05 5.35 0.47
CA THR A 192 10.81 5.22 -0.98
C THR A 192 9.32 5.25 -1.34
N LEU A 193 8.45 4.74 -0.46
CA LEU A 193 7.02 4.51 -0.72
C LEU A 193 6.22 5.73 -1.25
N PRO A 194 6.51 6.98 -0.86
CA PRO A 194 5.78 8.12 -1.40
C PRO A 194 5.94 8.32 -2.91
N ASN A 195 7.05 7.85 -3.51
CA ASN A 195 7.29 7.92 -4.95
C ASN A 195 8.30 6.85 -5.42
N PRO A 196 7.89 5.57 -5.49
CA PRO A 196 8.82 4.45 -5.67
C PRO A 196 9.46 4.37 -7.06
N ARG A 197 8.93 5.09 -8.07
CA ARG A 197 9.53 5.19 -9.40
C ARG A 197 10.63 6.26 -9.50
N VAL A 198 10.71 7.17 -8.52
CA VAL A 198 11.71 8.26 -8.49
C VAL A 198 12.70 8.05 -7.34
N PHE A 199 12.23 7.54 -6.22
CA PHE A 199 13.06 7.24 -5.06
C PHE A 199 13.61 5.81 -5.16
N SER A 200 14.85 5.62 -4.74
CA SER A 200 15.51 4.32 -4.76
C SER A 200 16.18 4.06 -3.42
N SER A 201 15.77 2.99 -2.73
CA SER A 201 16.46 2.56 -1.50
C SER A 201 17.81 1.89 -1.80
N LYS A 202 18.07 1.47 -3.05
CA LYS A 202 19.38 0.99 -3.51
C LYS A 202 20.39 2.14 -3.69
N ARG A 203 19.91 3.28 -4.20
CA ARG A 203 20.73 4.49 -4.47
C ARG A 203 20.05 5.72 -3.88
N PRO A 204 20.04 5.89 -2.55
CA PRO A 204 19.27 6.95 -1.90
C PRO A 204 19.92 8.31 -2.13
N SER A 205 19.09 9.31 -2.44
CA SER A 205 19.54 10.71 -2.48
C SER A 205 19.73 11.29 -1.07
N ALA A 206 20.41 12.42 -0.95
CA ALA A 206 20.54 13.14 0.32
C ALA A 206 19.17 13.47 0.96
N TYR A 207 18.16 13.76 0.14
CA TYR A 207 16.78 13.93 0.59
C TYR A 207 16.21 12.67 1.24
N MET A 208 16.43 11.51 0.62
CA MET A 208 15.97 10.21 1.14
C MET A 208 16.66 9.85 2.44
N LEU A 209 17.98 10.08 2.55
CA LEU A 209 18.72 9.83 3.79
C LEU A 209 18.20 10.72 4.93
N LYS A 210 17.91 12.00 4.66
CA LYS A 210 17.26 12.88 5.65
C LYS A 210 15.88 12.35 6.07
N ARG A 211 15.10 11.81 5.13
CA ARG A 211 13.80 11.19 5.41
C ARG A 211 13.95 9.90 6.21
N GLN A 212 14.93 9.05 5.89
CA GLN A 212 15.26 7.84 6.62
C GLN A 212 15.59 8.15 8.08
N SER A 213 16.45 9.13 8.35
CA SER A 213 16.78 9.55 9.72
C SER A 213 15.55 10.02 10.49
N ARG A 214 14.63 10.72 9.82
CA ARG A 214 13.35 11.12 10.42
C ARG A 214 12.47 9.91 10.74
N ILE A 215 12.34 8.95 9.81
CA ILE A 215 11.57 7.72 10.03
C ILE A 215 12.17 6.91 11.18
N LEU A 216 13.49 6.77 11.26
CA LEU A 216 14.17 6.09 12.36
C LEU A 216 13.84 6.70 13.72
N ARG A 217 13.74 8.03 13.78
CA ARG A 217 13.27 8.76 14.97
C ARG A 217 11.78 8.51 15.20
N GLU A 218 10.94 8.57 14.18
CA GLU A 218 9.49 8.34 14.32
C GLU A 218 9.17 6.91 14.79
N MET A 219 9.97 5.92 14.37
CA MET A 219 9.87 4.53 14.82
C MET A 219 10.05 4.35 16.34
N SER A 220 10.64 5.30 17.08
CA SER A 220 10.68 5.19 18.55
C SER A 220 9.34 5.52 19.21
N PHE A 221 8.46 6.25 18.51
CA PHE A 221 7.15 6.69 19.03
C PHE A 221 6.00 5.78 18.56
N VAL A 222 6.25 4.92 17.59
CA VAL A 222 5.29 3.92 17.11
C VAL A 222 5.41 2.65 17.97
N PRO A 223 4.30 2.03 18.39
CA PRO A 223 4.34 0.76 19.10
C PRO A 223 4.99 -0.35 18.27
N ALA A 224 5.40 -1.43 18.91
CA ALA A 224 5.76 -2.65 18.19
C ALA A 224 4.54 -3.16 17.41
N PHE A 225 4.77 -3.68 16.21
CA PHE A 225 3.71 -4.34 15.46
C PHE A 225 3.51 -5.75 16.01
N PRO A 226 2.27 -6.17 16.34
CA PRO A 226 2.02 -7.55 16.74
C PRO A 226 2.22 -8.44 15.52
N GLN A 227 3.20 -9.34 15.60
CA GLN A 227 3.38 -10.44 14.65
C GLN A 227 2.61 -11.65 15.18
#